data_AF-A0ABD5YB21-F1
#
_entry.id   AF-A0ABD5YB21-F1
#
_cell.length_a   1.000
_cell.length_b   1.000
_cell.length_c   1.000
_cell.angle_alpha   90.00
_cell.angle_beta   90.00
_cell.angle_gamma   90.00
#
_symmetry.space_group_name_H-M   'P 1'
#
loop_
_entity.id
_entity.type
_entity.pdbx_description
1 polymer ?
#
loop_
_entity_poly.entity_id
_entity_poly.type
_entity_poly.pdbx_seq_one_letter_code
_entity_poly.pdbx_strand_id
1 'polypeptide(L)'
;MSDNNNSIGIGAAEWREVAEGRLTDNNRVYPLAPFLEGRPLYRYMHYKRRYPRLLEINEEAEIDLPPTFEQSQYCQNLVAAHGSPVASRAVRNGNLAVLSWLSGLTRRDADFSSAQVFSRVVRDLRRDGYLGVFLGQTDGGKTNSALVAAGLHLRDQSDAILATNVTTLEWQEPELNERTKEVESRSELENLCDEQEDVVAVLDEMSTQANAQTQSYEVNDEFYPLVTFKSKLGLRMFIIGHREDGYDIAPPIRSHADHVIVQRAEETGLDETEYRAEFYRDLVDGEPEDLAYQLDPVPPIAGTYDPDEQAEFDISG
;
A
#
# COMPACT_ATOMS: atom_id res chain seq x y z
N MET A 1 43.93 26.83 30.12
CA MET A 1 43.18 27.81 29.28
C MET A 1 42.86 27.07 27.99
N SER A 2 41.93 26.11 28.06
CA SER A 2 40.47 26.24 27.92
C SER A 2 40.06 26.21 26.45
N ASP A 3 39.66 25.00 26.04
CA ASP A 3 39.02 24.63 24.79
C ASP A 3 37.82 25.51 24.47
N ASN A 4 37.65 25.84 23.20
CA ASN A 4 36.36 26.29 22.67
C ASN A 4 35.94 25.38 21.53
N ASN A 5 35.40 24.23 21.95
CA ASN A 5 34.69 23.25 21.17
C ASN A 5 33.31 23.84 20.79
N ASN A 6 33.24 24.64 19.73
CA ASN A 6 31.97 25.12 19.21
C ASN A 6 31.39 24.05 18.28
N SER A 7 30.86 22.99 18.91
CA SER A 7 30.14 21.93 18.23
C SER A 7 28.95 22.52 17.49
N ILE A 8 28.90 22.20 16.21
CA ILE A 8 27.79 22.42 15.27
C ILE A 8 26.50 21.92 15.91
N GLY A 9 25.77 22.83 16.56
CA GLY A 9 24.45 22.63 17.12
C GLY A 9 23.38 22.67 16.04
N ILE A 10 23.59 21.94 14.95
CA ILE A 10 22.57 21.65 13.93
C ILE A 10 21.99 20.28 14.30
N GLY A 11 21.25 20.24 15.40
CA GLY A 11 20.76 19.01 15.98
C GLY A 11 19.36 19.24 16.53
N ALA A 12 18.36 18.62 15.90
CA ALA A 12 16.93 18.67 16.25
C ALA A 12 16.22 20.03 16.14
N ALA A 13 16.83 21.17 16.48
CA ALA A 13 16.16 22.49 16.46
C ALA A 13 15.90 23.01 15.03
N GLU A 14 16.90 22.97 14.14
CA GLU A 14 16.70 23.31 12.71
C GLU A 14 15.71 22.34 12.03
N TRP A 15 15.65 21.09 12.48
CA TRP A 15 14.70 20.09 11.95
C TRP A 15 13.29 20.26 12.49
N ARG A 16 13.16 20.78 13.73
CA ARG A 16 11.88 21.23 14.30
C ARG A 16 11.41 22.50 13.60
N GLU A 17 12.30 23.40 13.20
CA GLU A 17 11.95 24.58 12.39
C GLU A 17 11.52 24.20 10.95
N VAL A 18 12.10 23.16 10.36
CA VAL A 18 11.61 22.58 9.10
C VAL A 18 10.24 21.90 9.28
N ALA A 19 10.03 21.20 10.40
CA ALA A 19 8.72 20.63 10.77
C ALA A 19 7.67 21.69 11.18
N GLU A 20 8.09 22.88 11.63
CA GLU A 20 7.23 24.03 11.96
C GLU A 20 7.08 25.01 10.77
N GLY A 21 7.56 24.64 9.57
CA GLY A 21 7.34 25.40 8.33
C GLY A 21 8.20 26.65 8.12
N ARG A 22 9.38 26.79 8.76
CA ARG A 22 10.21 28.00 8.69
C ARG A 22 11.43 27.94 7.77
N LEU A 23 11.74 26.79 7.15
CA LEU A 23 12.89 26.63 6.25
C LEU A 23 12.52 25.82 4.99
N THR A 24 12.62 26.44 3.81
CA THR A 24 12.07 25.92 2.54
C THR A 24 13.07 25.19 1.63
N ASP A 25 14.37 25.08 1.96
CA ASP A 25 15.38 24.75 0.93
C ASP A 25 16.29 23.51 1.19
N ASN A 26 15.87 22.49 1.95
CA ASN A 26 16.68 21.26 2.12
C ASN A 26 15.95 19.97 1.69
N ASN A 27 15.97 19.74 0.38
CA ASN A 27 15.31 18.67 -0.39
C ASN A 27 15.89 17.24 -0.23
N ARG A 28 16.23 16.80 0.99
CA ARG A 28 16.66 15.41 1.24
C ARG A 28 15.96 14.84 2.47
N VAL A 29 14.76 14.30 2.24
CA VAL A 29 13.96 13.68 3.29
C VAL A 29 14.48 12.27 3.55
N TYR A 30 14.80 11.99 4.80
CA TYR A 30 15.30 10.71 5.29
C TYR A 30 14.14 9.98 5.98
N PRO A 31 13.56 8.94 5.36
CA PRO A 31 12.30 8.33 5.78
C PRO A 31 12.17 7.97 7.27
N LEU A 32 13.25 7.44 7.85
CA LEU A 32 13.26 7.01 9.25
C LEU A 32 13.83 8.06 10.22
N ALA A 33 14.26 9.22 9.70
CA ALA A 33 14.85 10.28 10.52
C ALA A 33 13.90 10.83 11.58
N PRO A 34 12.58 11.01 11.32
CA PRO A 34 11.65 11.47 12.36
C PRO A 34 11.52 10.51 13.55
N PHE A 35 11.90 9.24 13.39
CA PHE A 35 11.78 8.22 14.42
C PHE A 35 13.07 7.99 15.20
N LEU A 36 14.15 8.68 14.87
CA LEU A 36 15.47 8.49 15.45
C LEU A 36 15.99 9.82 16.01
N GLU A 37 16.69 9.78 17.14
CA GLU A 37 17.27 10.97 17.75
C GLU A 37 18.78 10.79 17.99
N GLY A 38 19.50 11.91 18.08
CA GLY A 38 20.92 11.93 18.47
C GLY A 38 21.83 11.07 17.60
N ARG A 39 22.65 10.22 18.24
CA ARG A 39 23.63 9.36 17.56
C ARG A 39 22.99 8.36 16.57
N PRO A 40 21.88 7.68 16.89
CA PRO A 40 21.13 6.86 15.94
C PRO A 40 20.72 7.58 14.66
N LEU A 41 20.15 8.79 14.75
CA LEU A 41 19.79 9.60 13.59
C LEU A 41 21.00 9.88 12.70
N TYR A 42 22.11 10.32 13.31
CA TYR A 42 23.35 10.58 12.60
C TYR A 42 23.85 9.34 11.84
N ARG A 43 23.80 8.17 12.50
CA ARG A 43 24.17 6.89 11.87
C ARG A 43 23.27 6.56 10.70
N TYR A 44 21.95 6.66 10.88
CA TYR A 44 20.99 6.41 9.82
C TYR A 44 21.28 7.28 8.58
N MET A 45 21.41 8.60 8.76
CA MET A 45 21.74 9.53 7.68
C MET A 45 23.11 9.23 7.04
N HIS A 46 24.11 8.90 7.86
CA HIS A 46 25.47 8.62 7.39
C HIS A 46 25.52 7.42 6.43
N TYR A 47 24.84 6.33 6.80
CA TYR A 47 24.80 5.11 6.01
C TYR A 47 23.83 5.22 4.84
N LYS A 48 22.63 5.78 5.03
CA LYS A 48 21.66 6.01 3.93
C LYS A 48 22.28 6.81 2.78
N ARG A 49 23.06 7.86 3.07
CA ARG A 49 23.77 8.66 2.05
C ARG A 49 24.81 7.88 1.26
N ARG A 50 25.40 6.85 1.86
CA ARG A 50 26.49 6.07 1.28
C ARG A 50 26.00 4.77 0.66
N TYR A 51 24.78 4.35 0.96
CA TYR A 51 24.25 3.06 0.55
C TYR A 51 24.22 2.83 -0.96
N PRO A 52 23.83 3.79 -1.82
CA PRO A 52 23.92 3.60 -3.27
C PRO A 52 25.34 3.27 -3.74
N ARG A 53 26.33 3.98 -3.20
CA ARG A 53 27.75 3.71 -3.48
C ARG A 53 28.21 2.37 -2.91
N LEU A 54 27.61 1.92 -1.80
CA LEU A 54 27.90 0.58 -1.26
C LEU A 54 27.33 -0.51 -2.17
N LEU A 55 26.14 -0.31 -2.76
CA LEU A 55 25.57 -1.22 -3.75
C LEU A 55 26.44 -1.31 -5.00
N GLU A 56 26.87 -0.16 -5.54
CA GLU A 56 27.81 -0.11 -6.69
C GLU A 56 29.11 -0.87 -6.43
N ILE A 57 29.71 -0.72 -5.24
CA ILE A 57 30.93 -1.45 -4.86
C ILE A 57 30.65 -2.94 -4.64
N ASN A 58 29.44 -3.28 -4.25
CA ASN A 58 29.05 -4.63 -3.89
C ASN A 58 28.71 -5.52 -5.09
N GLU A 59 28.38 -4.94 -6.24
CA GLU A 59 28.30 -5.69 -7.51
C GLU A 59 29.60 -6.44 -7.82
N GLU A 60 30.75 -5.98 -7.30
CA GLU A 60 32.05 -6.63 -7.43
C GLU A 60 32.34 -7.68 -6.34
N ALA A 61 31.56 -7.73 -5.25
CA ALA A 61 31.87 -8.48 -4.03
C ALA A 61 30.90 -9.64 -3.72
N GLU A 62 29.85 -9.84 -4.53
CA GLU A 62 28.83 -10.91 -4.39
C GLU A 62 28.18 -11.01 -2.99
N ILE A 63 28.12 -9.91 -2.22
CA ILE A 63 27.37 -9.92 -0.95
C ILE A 63 25.91 -9.63 -1.27
N ASP A 64 24.97 -10.37 -0.68
CA ASP A 64 23.55 -10.08 -0.83
C ASP A 64 23.17 -8.86 0.03
N LEU A 65 23.29 -7.66 -0.53
CA LEU A 65 22.84 -6.42 0.09
C LEU A 65 21.45 -6.07 -0.44
N PRO A 66 20.48 -5.77 0.44
CA PRO A 66 19.14 -5.44 -0.02
C PRO A 66 19.11 -4.11 -0.79
N PRO A 67 18.12 -3.91 -1.67
CA PRO A 67 18.08 -2.77 -2.60
C PRO A 67 17.99 -1.41 -1.89
N THR A 68 17.54 -1.38 -0.64
CA THR A 68 17.54 -0.15 0.17
C THR A 68 18.25 -0.33 1.52
N PHE A 69 18.82 0.76 2.04
CA PHE A 69 19.47 0.75 3.35
C PHE A 69 18.49 0.35 4.46
N GLU A 70 17.24 0.77 4.35
CA GLU A 70 16.16 0.50 5.30
C GLU A 70 15.86 -0.99 5.45
N GLN A 71 16.00 -1.76 4.37
CA GLN A 71 15.85 -3.21 4.41
C GLN A 71 17.07 -3.91 5.02
N SER A 72 18.24 -3.26 5.10
CA SER A 72 19.44 -3.86 5.70
C SER A 72 19.26 -4.19 7.18
N GLN A 73 19.71 -5.38 7.60
CA GLN A 73 19.66 -5.83 9.01
C GLN A 73 20.22 -4.79 9.98
N TYR A 74 21.22 -4.02 9.56
CA TYR A 74 21.79 -2.94 10.35
C TYR A 74 20.77 -1.82 10.61
N CYS A 75 20.06 -1.35 9.57
CA CYS A 75 19.04 -0.31 9.74
C CYS A 75 17.87 -0.83 10.56
N GLN A 76 17.45 -2.08 10.35
CA GLN A 76 16.43 -2.74 11.17
C GLN A 76 16.84 -2.71 12.65
N ASN A 77 18.04 -3.21 12.98
CA ASN A 77 18.53 -3.23 14.36
C ASN A 77 18.66 -1.82 14.98
N LEU A 78 19.08 -0.84 14.18
CA LEU A 78 19.21 0.55 14.61
C LEU A 78 17.86 1.12 15.06
N VAL A 79 16.80 0.89 14.28
CA VAL A 79 15.45 1.38 14.56
C VAL A 79 14.75 0.53 15.62
N ALA A 80 15.00 -0.77 15.68
CA ALA A 80 14.50 -1.63 16.75
C ALA A 80 15.02 -1.22 18.13
N ALA A 81 16.30 -0.84 18.22
CA ALA A 81 16.96 -0.48 19.47
C ALA A 81 16.76 0.98 19.88
N HIS A 82 16.63 1.89 18.92
CA HIS A 82 16.69 3.33 19.17
C HIS A 82 15.58 4.14 18.51
N GLY A 83 14.69 3.50 17.76
CA GLY A 83 13.52 4.13 17.18
C GLY A 83 12.47 4.45 18.25
N SER A 84 11.51 5.30 17.89
CA SER A 84 10.29 5.44 18.69
C SER A 84 9.61 4.07 18.88
N PRO A 85 8.80 3.87 19.95
CA PRO A 85 8.09 2.60 20.17
C PRO A 85 7.22 2.16 18.97
N VAL A 86 6.82 3.09 18.10
CA VAL A 86 6.10 2.83 16.85
C VAL A 86 7.05 2.30 15.78
N ALA A 87 8.18 2.97 15.53
CA ALA A 87 9.18 2.53 14.55
C ALA A 87 9.82 1.20 14.95
N SER A 88 10.11 1.00 16.23
CA SER A 88 10.61 -0.29 16.72
C SER A 88 9.57 -1.41 16.60
N ARG A 89 8.26 -1.11 16.69
CA ARG A 89 7.20 -2.11 16.41
C ARG A 89 7.10 -2.41 14.93
N ALA A 90 7.18 -1.40 14.06
CA ALA A 90 7.15 -1.59 12.63
C ALA A 90 8.34 -2.41 12.13
N VAL A 91 9.55 -2.18 12.64
CA VAL A 91 10.72 -3.03 12.37
C VAL A 91 10.49 -4.46 12.83
N ARG A 92 10.03 -4.65 14.07
CA ARG A 92 9.75 -6.00 14.62
C ARG A 92 8.70 -6.75 13.79
N ASN A 93 7.83 -6.02 13.10
CA ASN A 93 6.80 -6.58 12.25
C ASN A 93 7.20 -6.62 10.78
N GLY A 94 8.39 -6.18 10.36
CA GLY A 94 8.82 -6.18 8.94
C GLY A 94 8.37 -4.99 8.08
N ASN A 95 7.69 -4.00 8.65
CA ASN A 95 7.01 -2.93 7.90
C ASN A 95 7.95 -1.75 7.49
N LEU A 96 9.25 -1.97 7.35
CA LEU A 96 10.22 -0.88 7.15
C LEU A 96 10.14 -0.25 5.76
N ALA A 97 9.97 -1.07 4.71
CA ALA A 97 9.77 -0.58 3.35
C ALA A 97 8.49 0.25 3.26
N VAL A 98 7.42 -0.24 3.88
CA VAL A 98 6.13 0.45 4.01
C VAL A 98 6.27 1.78 4.74
N LEU A 99 6.90 1.82 5.92
CA LEU A 99 7.12 3.08 6.63
C LEU A 99 8.00 4.06 5.83
N SER A 100 8.98 3.55 5.11
CA SER A 100 9.87 4.36 4.29
C SER A 100 9.09 5.06 3.17
N TRP A 101 8.26 4.29 2.47
CA TRP A 101 7.35 4.77 1.45
C TRP A 101 6.35 5.80 2.00
N LEU A 102 5.69 5.49 3.13
CA LEU A 102 4.73 6.38 3.77
C LEU A 102 5.31 7.74 4.10
N SER A 103 6.48 7.76 4.74
CA SER A 103 7.16 9.03 5.06
C SER A 103 7.64 9.81 3.83
N GLY A 104 7.80 9.13 2.68
CA GLY A 104 8.12 9.77 1.40
C GLY A 104 6.90 10.42 0.73
N LEU A 105 5.71 9.82 0.90
CA LEU A 105 4.44 10.35 0.42
C LEU A 105 3.89 11.48 1.29
N THR A 106 4.05 11.38 2.61
CA THR A 106 3.62 12.40 3.57
C THR A 106 4.63 13.56 3.62
N ARG A 107 4.69 14.36 2.54
CA ARG A 107 5.26 15.72 2.58
C ARG A 107 4.33 16.72 3.28
N ARG A 108 3.08 16.33 3.57
CA ARG A 108 2.12 17.01 4.44
C ARG A 108 2.10 16.28 5.78
N ASP A 109 2.03 17.05 6.87
CA ASP A 109 2.05 16.62 8.27
C ASP A 109 1.66 15.15 8.49
N ALA A 110 2.68 14.29 8.64
CA ALA A 110 2.46 12.87 8.84
C ALA A 110 1.88 12.64 10.23
N ASP A 111 0.57 12.58 10.34
CA ASP A 111 -0.08 12.18 11.57
C ASP A 111 0.26 10.70 11.85
N PHE A 112 0.79 10.44 13.05
CA PHE A 112 1.18 9.10 13.51
C PHE A 112 0.03 8.07 13.45
N SER A 113 -1.22 8.54 13.34
CA SER A 113 -2.41 7.71 13.15
C SER A 113 -2.37 6.95 11.81
N SER A 114 -1.98 7.60 10.70
CA SER A 114 -2.01 6.99 9.36
C SER A 114 -1.03 5.82 9.28
N ALA A 115 0.19 5.96 9.82
CA ALA A 115 1.18 4.87 9.84
C ALA A 115 0.70 3.61 10.62
N GLN A 116 -0.12 3.81 11.67
CA GLN A 116 -0.74 2.70 12.39
C GLN A 116 -1.82 2.02 11.56
N VAL A 117 -2.61 2.79 10.81
CA VAL A 117 -3.64 2.27 9.90
C VAL A 117 -3.01 1.49 8.76
N PHE A 118 -1.96 2.01 8.13
CA PHE A 118 -1.24 1.26 7.09
C PHE A 118 -0.64 -0.04 7.60
N SER A 119 -0.14 -0.05 8.84
CA SER A 119 0.33 -1.28 9.47
C SER A 119 -0.80 -2.30 9.72
N ARG A 120 -2.06 -1.86 9.80
CA ARG A 120 -3.23 -2.75 9.85
C ARG A 120 -3.54 -3.29 8.47
N VAL A 121 -3.62 -2.43 7.44
CA VAL A 121 -3.84 -2.85 6.05
C VAL A 121 -2.81 -3.90 5.62
N VAL A 122 -1.52 -3.67 5.89
CA VAL A 122 -0.45 -4.64 5.59
C VAL A 122 -0.64 -5.94 6.38
N ARG A 123 -1.04 -5.86 7.66
CA ARG A 123 -1.28 -7.06 8.47
C ARG A 123 -2.45 -7.88 7.91
N ASP A 124 -3.51 -7.22 7.50
CA ASP A 124 -4.69 -7.87 6.94
C ASP A 124 -4.32 -8.50 5.59
N LEU A 125 -3.53 -7.80 4.78
CA LEU A 125 -2.97 -8.34 3.55
C LEU A 125 -2.01 -9.50 3.76
N ARG A 126 -1.31 -9.64 4.88
CA ARG A 126 -0.49 -10.85 5.13
C ARG A 126 -1.33 -12.12 5.30
N ARG A 127 -2.62 -12.01 5.59
CA ARG A 127 -3.49 -13.17 5.69
C ARG A 127 -3.78 -13.73 4.29
N ASP A 128 -3.52 -15.02 4.10
CA ASP A 128 -3.84 -15.69 2.85
C ASP A 128 -5.35 -15.63 2.58
N GLY A 129 -5.71 -15.23 1.36
CA GLY A 129 -7.11 -15.10 1.00
C GLY A 129 -7.77 -13.82 1.49
N TYR A 130 -7.04 -12.74 1.77
CA TYR A 130 -7.68 -11.46 2.06
C TYR A 130 -8.58 -11.04 0.89
N LEU A 131 -9.83 -10.66 1.15
CA LEU A 131 -10.73 -10.08 0.16
C LEU A 131 -11.30 -8.74 0.65
N GLY A 132 -10.89 -7.65 0.01
CA GLY A 132 -11.48 -6.34 0.15
C GLY A 132 -12.43 -6.03 -0.99
N VAL A 133 -13.60 -5.45 -0.69
CA VAL A 133 -14.59 -5.07 -1.70
C VAL A 133 -14.87 -3.58 -1.60
N PHE A 134 -14.55 -2.82 -2.64
CA PHE A 134 -14.81 -1.39 -2.69
C PHE A 134 -16.23 -1.10 -3.15
N LEU A 135 -16.95 -0.27 -2.40
CA LEU A 135 -18.27 0.24 -2.72
C LEU A 135 -18.21 1.75 -2.98
N GLY A 136 -19.12 2.24 -3.83
CA GLY A 136 -19.30 3.66 -4.09
C GLY A 136 -19.37 4.02 -5.56
N GLN A 137 -19.84 5.24 -5.83
CA GLN A 137 -19.98 5.77 -7.20
C GLN A 137 -18.66 5.79 -7.96
N THR A 138 -18.74 5.73 -9.29
CA THR A 138 -17.63 5.96 -10.22
C THR A 138 -16.90 7.27 -9.88
N ASP A 139 -15.59 7.34 -10.12
CA ASP A 139 -14.72 8.50 -9.83
C ASP A 139 -14.40 8.80 -8.34
N GLY A 140 -14.70 7.85 -7.45
CA GLY A 140 -14.48 8.02 -6.02
C GLY A 140 -13.03 7.89 -5.53
N GLY A 141 -12.07 7.49 -6.37
CA GLY A 141 -10.69 7.18 -5.94
C GLY A 141 -10.50 5.75 -5.40
N LYS A 142 -11.44 4.84 -5.66
CA LYS A 142 -11.40 3.43 -5.23
C LYS A 142 -10.18 2.71 -5.79
N THR A 143 -9.91 2.89 -7.09
CA THR A 143 -8.77 2.34 -7.80
C THR A 143 -7.45 2.78 -7.17
N ASN A 144 -7.30 4.09 -6.88
CA ASN A 144 -6.15 4.61 -6.13
C ASN A 144 -5.97 3.89 -4.78
N SER A 145 -7.04 3.76 -4.00
CA SER A 145 -6.99 3.10 -2.68
C SER A 145 -6.61 1.62 -2.78
N ALA A 146 -7.18 0.89 -3.74
CA ALA A 146 -6.86 -0.51 -4.00
C ALA A 146 -5.40 -0.69 -4.41
N LEU A 147 -4.93 0.16 -5.33
CA LEU A 147 -3.54 0.18 -5.80
C LEU A 147 -2.58 0.58 -4.68
N VAL A 148 -2.92 1.55 -3.81
CA VAL A 148 -2.13 1.87 -2.62
C VAL A 148 -1.96 0.63 -1.74
N ALA A 149 -3.04 -0.10 -1.47
CA ALA A 149 -3.01 -1.30 -0.65
C ALA A 149 -2.20 -2.43 -1.31
N ALA A 150 -2.37 -2.67 -2.61
CA ALA A 150 -1.57 -3.63 -3.36
C ALA A 150 -0.08 -3.27 -3.37
N GLY A 151 0.25 -2.00 -3.63
CA GLY A 151 1.62 -1.50 -3.60
C GLY A 151 2.27 -1.63 -2.23
N LEU A 152 1.50 -1.52 -1.14
CA LEU A 152 1.97 -1.79 0.22
C LEU A 152 2.32 -3.27 0.40
N HIS A 153 1.50 -4.18 -0.11
CA HIS A 153 1.76 -5.62 -0.08
C HIS A 153 3.02 -5.99 -0.88
N LEU A 154 3.18 -5.47 -2.10
CA LEU A 154 4.37 -5.72 -2.92
C LEU A 154 5.67 -5.24 -2.24
N ARG A 155 5.60 -4.16 -1.47
CA ARG A 155 6.75 -3.63 -0.71
C ARG A 155 7.01 -4.41 0.57
N ASP A 156 6.00 -5.07 1.11
CA ASP A 156 6.09 -5.89 2.31
C ASP A 156 6.58 -7.32 2.00
N GLN A 157 6.12 -7.90 0.91
CA GLN A 157 6.47 -9.24 0.43
C GLN A 157 7.25 -9.12 -0.88
N SER A 158 8.54 -9.43 -0.90
CA SER A 158 9.41 -9.23 -2.08
C SER A 158 9.04 -10.08 -3.28
N ASP A 159 8.40 -11.22 -3.05
CA ASP A 159 8.11 -12.22 -4.08
C ASP A 159 6.64 -12.15 -4.54
N ALA A 160 5.84 -11.27 -3.92
CA ALA A 160 4.44 -11.10 -4.30
C ALA A 160 4.30 -10.50 -5.70
N ILE A 161 3.26 -10.89 -6.43
CA ILE A 161 2.92 -10.35 -7.75
C ILE A 161 1.60 -9.59 -7.68
N LEU A 162 1.52 -8.46 -8.37
CA LEU A 162 0.26 -7.76 -8.60
C LEU A 162 -0.36 -8.27 -9.90
N ALA A 163 -1.60 -8.72 -9.82
CA ALA A 163 -2.44 -8.99 -10.97
C ALA A 163 -3.49 -7.87 -11.10
N THR A 164 -3.57 -7.19 -12.24
CA THR A 164 -4.57 -6.12 -12.39
C THR A 164 -5.06 -5.97 -13.81
N ASN A 165 -6.29 -5.49 -13.99
CA ASN A 165 -6.84 -5.08 -15.28
C ASN A 165 -6.70 -3.56 -15.53
N VAL A 166 -6.01 -2.82 -14.65
CA VAL A 166 -5.67 -1.40 -14.85
C VAL A 166 -4.38 -1.34 -15.71
N THR A 167 -4.53 -1.21 -17.03
CA THR A 167 -3.41 -1.35 -17.98
C THR A 167 -2.52 -0.11 -18.04
N THR A 168 -3.03 1.04 -17.62
CA THR A 168 -2.26 2.29 -17.58
C THR A 168 -1.38 2.43 -16.33
N LEU A 169 -1.38 1.43 -15.43
CA LEU A 169 -0.60 1.47 -14.20
C LEU A 169 0.90 1.41 -14.49
N GLU A 170 1.61 2.45 -14.06
CA GLU A 170 3.07 2.51 -14.03
C GLU A 170 3.56 2.95 -12.65
N TRP A 171 4.26 2.06 -11.94
CA TRP A 171 4.92 2.39 -10.68
C TRP A 171 6.15 3.26 -10.92
N GLN A 172 6.44 4.16 -9.98
CA GLN A 172 7.72 4.90 -9.99
C GLN A 172 8.93 3.99 -9.70
N GLU A 173 8.69 2.83 -9.09
CA GLU A 173 9.70 1.84 -8.73
C GLU A 173 9.74 0.74 -9.81
N PRO A 174 10.85 0.62 -10.59
CA PRO A 174 10.93 -0.35 -11.70
C PRO A 174 10.70 -1.81 -11.26
N GLU A 175 11.18 -2.19 -10.08
CA GLU A 175 11.01 -3.53 -9.52
C GLU A 175 9.51 -3.89 -9.32
N LEU A 176 8.66 -2.90 -9.02
CA LEU A 176 7.22 -3.11 -8.89
C LEU A 176 6.53 -3.28 -10.25
N ASN A 177 7.04 -2.60 -11.30
CA ASN A 177 6.56 -2.80 -12.67
C ASN A 177 6.86 -4.23 -13.15
N GLU A 178 8.07 -4.75 -12.88
CA GLU A 178 8.43 -6.13 -13.24
C GLU A 178 7.52 -7.18 -12.57
N ARG A 179 7.04 -6.85 -11.37
CA ARG A 179 6.15 -7.65 -10.54
C ARG A 179 4.67 -7.32 -10.70
N THR A 180 4.32 -6.49 -11.68
CA THR A 180 2.94 -6.21 -12.07
C THR A 180 2.63 -6.99 -13.33
N LYS A 181 1.51 -7.71 -13.34
CA LYS A 181 1.00 -8.50 -14.46
C LYS A 181 -0.40 -8.03 -14.79
N GLU A 182 -0.59 -7.67 -16.05
CA GLU A 182 -1.91 -7.43 -16.60
C GLU A 182 -2.65 -8.76 -16.69
N VAL A 183 -3.89 -8.78 -16.21
CA VAL A 183 -4.80 -9.92 -16.33
C VAL A 183 -6.15 -9.41 -16.80
N GLU A 184 -6.66 -9.98 -17.88
CA GLU A 184 -7.94 -9.61 -18.47
C GLU A 184 -9.00 -10.69 -18.25
N SER A 185 -8.62 -11.85 -17.69
CA SER A 185 -9.56 -12.96 -17.47
C SER A 185 -9.31 -13.77 -16.19
N ARG A 186 -10.34 -14.51 -15.78
CA ARG A 186 -10.27 -15.46 -14.66
C ARG A 186 -9.20 -16.53 -14.88
N SER A 187 -9.16 -17.18 -16.04
CA SER A 187 -8.12 -18.19 -16.32
C SER A 187 -6.70 -17.64 -16.28
N GLU A 188 -6.47 -16.40 -16.72
CA GLU A 188 -5.14 -15.77 -16.60
C GLU A 188 -4.75 -15.55 -15.14
N LEU A 189 -5.70 -15.08 -14.31
CA LEU A 189 -5.47 -14.94 -12.89
C LEU A 189 -5.22 -16.29 -12.20
N GLU A 190 -5.96 -17.35 -12.57
CA GLU A 190 -5.74 -18.71 -12.07
C GLU A 190 -4.37 -19.26 -12.46
N ASN A 191 -3.97 -19.13 -13.73
CA ASN A 191 -2.65 -19.53 -14.20
C ASN A 191 -1.54 -18.81 -13.43
N LEU A 192 -1.72 -17.51 -13.15
CA LEU A 192 -0.75 -16.75 -12.37
C LEU A 192 -0.65 -17.27 -10.91
N CYS A 193 -1.77 -17.66 -10.30
CA CYS A 193 -1.78 -18.27 -8.97
C CYS A 193 -1.16 -19.67 -8.95
N ASP A 194 -1.18 -20.40 -10.06
CA ASP A 194 -0.48 -21.69 -10.19
C ASP A 194 1.04 -21.50 -10.31
N GLU A 195 1.49 -20.37 -10.87
CA GLU A 195 2.91 -20.04 -11.05
C GLU A 195 3.53 -19.32 -9.84
N GLN A 196 2.73 -18.60 -9.06
CA GLN A 196 3.18 -17.69 -8.01
C GLN A 196 2.48 -17.98 -6.68
N GLU A 197 3.25 -18.08 -5.59
CA GLU A 197 2.71 -18.41 -4.27
C GLU A 197 1.98 -17.24 -3.58
N ASP A 198 2.25 -16.00 -3.98
CA ASP A 198 1.64 -14.80 -3.40
C ASP A 198 1.19 -13.83 -4.50
N VAL A 199 -0.11 -13.79 -4.77
CA VAL A 199 -0.72 -12.91 -5.76
C VAL A 199 -1.67 -11.96 -5.05
N VAL A 200 -1.51 -10.65 -5.29
CA VAL A 200 -2.51 -9.64 -4.95
C VAL A 200 -3.19 -9.16 -6.22
N ALA A 201 -4.50 -9.38 -6.32
CA ALA A 201 -5.30 -8.95 -7.46
C ALA A 201 -6.03 -7.63 -7.16
N VAL A 202 -5.95 -6.66 -8.07
CA VAL A 202 -6.80 -5.47 -8.10
C VAL A 202 -7.64 -5.55 -9.37
N LEU A 203 -8.91 -5.90 -9.20
CA LEU A 203 -9.87 -6.06 -10.29
C LEU A 203 -10.84 -4.89 -10.26
N ASP A 204 -10.57 -3.91 -11.13
CA ASP A 204 -11.43 -2.76 -11.31
C ASP A 204 -12.65 -3.12 -12.17
N GLU A 205 -13.74 -2.39 -11.96
CA GLU A 205 -14.99 -2.49 -12.73
C GLU A 205 -15.64 -3.89 -12.86
N MET A 206 -15.29 -4.85 -11.99
CA MET A 206 -15.80 -6.23 -12.05
C MET A 206 -17.35 -6.36 -12.02
N SER A 207 -18.03 -5.32 -11.53
CA SER A 207 -19.48 -5.22 -11.41
C SER A 207 -20.25 -5.12 -12.75
N THR A 208 -19.62 -4.69 -13.85
CA THR A 208 -20.29 -4.59 -15.16
C THR A 208 -20.61 -5.97 -15.74
N GLN A 209 -19.73 -6.94 -15.54
CA GLN A 209 -19.92 -8.35 -15.92
C GLN A 209 -20.65 -9.15 -14.83
N ALA A 210 -20.46 -8.80 -13.55
CA ALA A 210 -21.10 -9.46 -12.41
C ALA A 210 -22.55 -9.00 -12.12
N ASN A 211 -23.28 -8.49 -13.12
CA ASN A 211 -24.59 -7.89 -12.92
C ASN A 211 -25.60 -8.95 -12.44
N ALA A 212 -25.89 -8.92 -11.14
CA ALA A 212 -26.61 -9.95 -10.39
C ALA A 212 -28.07 -10.20 -10.87
N GLN A 213 -28.58 -9.38 -11.80
CA GLN A 213 -29.92 -9.52 -12.37
C GLN A 213 -29.97 -10.27 -13.71
N THR A 214 -28.88 -10.35 -14.48
CA THR A 214 -28.91 -10.89 -15.86
C THR A 214 -27.95 -12.05 -16.12
N GLN A 215 -26.83 -12.17 -15.41
CA GLN A 215 -25.82 -13.23 -15.61
C GLN A 215 -25.44 -13.97 -14.32
N SER A 216 -26.37 -14.02 -13.35
CA SER A 216 -26.08 -14.52 -11.99
C SER A 216 -25.68 -15.99 -11.89
N TYR A 217 -25.91 -16.81 -12.92
CA TYR A 217 -25.58 -18.24 -12.87
C TYR A 217 -24.11 -18.48 -13.27
N GLU A 218 -23.64 -17.90 -14.38
CA GLU A 218 -22.28 -18.10 -14.89
C GLU A 218 -21.24 -17.47 -13.97
N VAL A 219 -21.46 -16.23 -13.51
CA VAL A 219 -20.58 -15.54 -12.54
C VAL A 219 -20.48 -16.30 -11.22
N ASN A 220 -21.58 -16.89 -10.76
CA ASN A 220 -21.60 -17.68 -9.53
C ASN A 220 -21.03 -19.09 -9.71
N ASP A 221 -21.04 -19.68 -10.90
CA ASP A 221 -20.47 -21.01 -11.12
C ASP A 221 -18.96 -20.94 -11.43
N GLU A 222 -18.49 -19.88 -12.10
CA GLU A 222 -17.13 -19.77 -12.60
C GLU A 222 -16.20 -18.98 -11.66
N PHE A 223 -16.68 -17.88 -11.06
CA PHE A 223 -15.84 -17.06 -10.18
C PHE A 223 -15.88 -17.51 -8.71
N TYR A 224 -16.94 -18.21 -8.31
CA TYR A 224 -17.11 -18.70 -6.94
C TYR A 224 -15.98 -19.62 -6.45
N PRO A 225 -15.46 -20.57 -7.26
CA PRO A 225 -14.31 -21.38 -6.86
C PRO A 225 -13.09 -20.52 -6.51
N LEU A 226 -12.78 -19.51 -7.34
CA LEU A 226 -11.65 -18.60 -7.10
C LEU A 226 -11.80 -17.88 -5.75
N VAL A 227 -12.96 -17.26 -5.51
CA VAL A 227 -13.26 -16.54 -4.25
C VAL A 227 -13.27 -17.46 -3.03
N THR A 228 -13.75 -18.69 -3.19
CA THR A 228 -13.83 -19.68 -2.11
C THR A 228 -12.45 -20.24 -1.76
N PHE A 229 -11.61 -20.46 -2.77
CA PHE A 229 -10.29 -21.07 -2.61
C PHE A 229 -9.13 -20.08 -2.59
N LYS A 230 -9.39 -18.77 -2.61
CA LYS A 230 -8.39 -17.70 -2.54
C LYS A 230 -7.27 -17.93 -1.53
N SER A 231 -7.58 -18.36 -0.29
CA SER A 231 -6.56 -18.68 0.71
C SER A 231 -5.64 -19.84 0.33
N LYS A 232 -6.14 -20.85 -0.38
CA LYS A 232 -5.33 -21.98 -0.85
C LYS A 232 -4.45 -21.61 -2.04
N LEU A 233 -4.90 -20.63 -2.83
CA LEU A 233 -4.21 -20.12 -4.01
C LEU A 233 -3.19 -19.03 -3.68
N GLY A 234 -3.03 -18.66 -2.39
CA GLY A 234 -2.20 -17.51 -2.02
C GLY A 234 -2.71 -16.18 -2.59
N LEU A 235 -3.99 -16.14 -2.98
CA LEU A 235 -4.60 -15.03 -3.68
C LEU A 235 -5.25 -14.05 -2.69
N ARG A 236 -4.85 -12.79 -2.75
CA ARG A 236 -5.48 -11.64 -2.09
C ARG A 236 -6.19 -10.82 -3.15
N MET A 237 -7.31 -10.21 -2.82
CA MET A 237 -8.14 -9.56 -3.83
C MET A 237 -8.70 -8.23 -3.34
N PHE A 238 -8.69 -7.25 -4.23
CA PHE A 238 -9.50 -6.05 -4.17
C PHE A 238 -10.45 -6.06 -5.37
N ILE A 239 -11.75 -6.14 -5.10
CA ILE A 239 -12.79 -6.06 -6.12
C ILE A 239 -13.48 -4.71 -6.01
N ILE A 240 -13.61 -4.00 -7.13
CA ILE A 240 -14.19 -2.66 -7.16
C ILE A 240 -15.59 -2.71 -7.81
N GLY A 241 -16.59 -2.29 -7.05
CA GLY A 241 -17.96 -2.07 -7.52
C GLY A 241 -18.27 -0.61 -7.82
N HIS A 242 -19.36 -0.38 -8.54
CA HIS A 242 -19.88 0.94 -8.91
C HIS A 242 -21.07 1.39 -8.05
N ARG A 243 -21.75 0.48 -7.35
CA ARG A 243 -22.88 0.84 -6.49
C ARG A 243 -22.45 1.03 -5.04
N GLU A 244 -23.08 2.00 -4.39
CA GLU A 244 -22.94 2.22 -2.95
C GLU A 244 -23.52 1.08 -2.11
N ASP A 245 -24.58 0.43 -2.62
CA ASP A 245 -25.24 -0.71 -1.96
C ASP A 245 -24.56 -2.07 -2.23
N GLY A 246 -23.55 -2.10 -3.10
CA GLY A 246 -22.81 -3.30 -3.49
C GLY A 246 -23.64 -4.39 -4.19
N TYR A 247 -24.88 -4.11 -4.62
CA TYR A 247 -25.73 -5.12 -5.26
C TYR A 247 -25.34 -5.47 -6.70
N ASP A 248 -24.41 -4.72 -7.27
CA ASP A 248 -23.71 -5.01 -8.52
C ASP A 248 -22.56 -6.02 -8.37
N ILE A 249 -22.12 -6.29 -7.15
CA ILE A 249 -21.14 -7.33 -6.85
C ILE A 249 -21.87 -8.65 -6.60
N ALA A 250 -21.31 -9.79 -7.01
CA ALA A 250 -21.97 -11.07 -6.80
C ALA A 250 -22.13 -11.37 -5.29
N PRO A 251 -23.29 -11.92 -4.82
CA PRO A 251 -23.49 -12.25 -3.41
C PRO A 251 -22.38 -13.11 -2.78
N PRO A 252 -21.80 -14.10 -3.48
CA PRO A 252 -20.69 -14.85 -2.93
C PRO A 252 -19.46 -14.01 -2.62
N ILE A 253 -19.08 -13.09 -3.52
CA ILE A 253 -17.96 -12.16 -3.31
C ILE A 253 -18.17 -11.38 -2.02
N ARG A 254 -19.36 -10.79 -1.85
CA ARG A 254 -19.70 -10.04 -0.64
C ARG A 254 -19.65 -10.90 0.62
N SER A 255 -20.20 -12.11 0.58
CA SER A 255 -20.23 -13.02 1.73
C SER A 255 -18.85 -13.53 2.16
N HIS A 256 -17.88 -13.48 1.25
CA HIS A 256 -16.51 -13.93 1.47
C HIS A 256 -15.54 -12.79 1.73
N ALA A 257 -16.00 -11.54 1.69
CA ALA A 257 -15.17 -10.36 1.94
C ALA A 257 -14.74 -10.30 3.41
N ASP A 258 -13.47 -10.01 3.64
CA ASP A 258 -12.96 -9.68 4.98
C ASP A 258 -13.28 -8.23 5.34
N HIS A 259 -13.28 -7.33 4.34
CA HIS A 259 -13.73 -5.95 4.51
C HIS A 259 -14.54 -5.45 3.33
N VAL A 260 -15.57 -4.68 3.68
CA VAL A 260 -16.31 -3.79 2.79
C VAL A 260 -15.69 -2.41 2.94
N ILE A 261 -15.19 -1.85 1.83
CA ILE A 261 -14.39 -0.63 1.84
C ILE A 261 -15.20 0.49 1.19
N VAL A 262 -15.49 1.54 1.93
CA VAL A 262 -16.24 2.69 1.42
C VAL A 262 -15.29 3.84 1.21
N GLN A 263 -15.22 4.29 -0.03
CA GLN A 263 -14.41 5.43 -0.40
C GLN A 263 -15.22 6.72 -0.21
N ARG A 264 -14.67 7.67 0.53
CA ARG A 264 -15.25 9.01 0.71
C ARG A 264 -14.32 10.05 0.12
N ALA A 265 -14.92 11.06 -0.50
CA ALA A 265 -14.24 12.25 -0.97
C ALA A 265 -14.70 13.45 -0.13
N GLU A 266 -13.75 14.29 0.28
CA GLU A 266 -14.00 15.53 0.99
C GLU A 266 -13.36 16.67 0.20
N GLU A 267 -14.18 17.64 -0.23
CA GLU A 267 -13.69 18.85 -0.89
C GLU A 267 -13.05 19.78 0.15
N THR A 268 -11.73 19.72 0.24
CA THR A 268 -10.92 20.56 1.13
C THR A 268 -10.45 21.82 0.42
N GLY A 269 -11.39 22.71 0.10
CA GLY A 269 -11.09 24.00 -0.54
C GLY A 269 -11.53 24.09 -2.00
N LEU A 270 -10.93 25.01 -2.76
CA LEU A 270 -11.40 25.34 -4.12
C LEU A 270 -10.95 24.33 -5.19
N ASP A 271 -9.86 23.59 -4.98
CA ASP A 271 -9.27 22.66 -5.97
C ASP A 271 -8.58 21.42 -5.33
N GLU A 272 -8.80 21.14 -4.04
CA GLU A 272 -8.21 19.97 -3.38
C GLU A 272 -9.31 19.03 -2.87
N THR A 273 -9.39 17.83 -3.45
CA THR A 273 -10.22 16.73 -2.95
C THR A 273 -9.34 15.77 -2.16
N GLU A 274 -9.63 15.63 -0.87
CA GLU A 274 -9.00 14.63 -0.03
C GLU A 274 -9.87 13.37 0.01
N TYR A 275 -9.22 12.23 -0.15
CA TYR A 275 -9.87 10.93 -0.19
C TYR A 275 -9.63 10.22 1.14
N ARG A 276 -10.67 9.56 1.69
CA ARG A 276 -10.53 8.65 2.83
C ARG A 276 -11.20 7.31 2.54
N ALA A 277 -10.66 6.23 3.09
CA ALA A 277 -11.19 4.87 2.92
C ALA A 277 -11.63 4.29 4.27
N GLU A 278 -12.89 3.93 4.40
CA GLU A 278 -13.49 3.37 5.61
C GLU A 278 -13.62 1.84 5.45
N PHE A 279 -13.04 1.06 6.37
CA PHE A 279 -13.03 -0.41 6.30
C PHE A 279 -14.05 -0.98 7.29
N TYR A 280 -15.10 -1.61 6.78
CA TYR A 280 -16.21 -2.22 7.51
C TYR A 280 -16.10 -3.74 7.46
N ARG A 281 -16.60 -4.45 8.47
CA ARG A 281 -16.58 -5.93 8.46
C ARG A 281 -17.79 -6.54 7.77
N ASP A 282 -18.91 -5.84 7.78
CA ASP A 282 -20.18 -6.38 7.31
C ASP A 282 -20.88 -5.43 6.32
N LEU A 283 -21.74 -5.99 5.48
CA LEU A 283 -22.71 -5.27 4.64
C LEU A 283 -24.10 -5.86 4.92
N VAL A 284 -24.96 -5.09 5.57
CA VAL A 284 -26.31 -5.52 5.98
C VAL A 284 -27.33 -4.70 5.21
N ASP A 285 -28.15 -5.38 4.41
CA ASP A 285 -29.20 -4.74 3.59
C ASP A 285 -28.70 -3.62 2.65
N GLY A 286 -27.42 -3.68 2.24
CA GLY A 286 -26.77 -2.68 1.40
C GLY A 286 -26.09 -1.55 2.17
N GLU A 287 -26.09 -1.60 3.50
CA GLU A 287 -25.45 -0.62 4.38
C GLU A 287 -24.20 -1.21 5.06
N PRO A 288 -23.03 -0.57 4.96
CA PRO A 288 -21.81 -1.02 5.63
C PRO A 288 -21.91 -0.92 7.16
N GLU A 289 -21.57 -1.98 7.88
CA GLU A 289 -21.63 -2.07 9.35
C GLU A 289 -20.30 -2.54 9.99
N ASP A 290 -20.14 -2.27 11.28
CA ASP A 290 -18.94 -2.58 12.09
C ASP A 290 -17.63 -1.99 11.51
N LEU A 291 -17.50 -0.66 11.58
CA LEU A 291 -16.28 0.06 11.17
C LEU A 291 -15.06 -0.45 11.95
N ALA A 292 -14.14 -1.11 11.25
CA ALA A 292 -12.92 -1.66 11.82
C ALA A 292 -11.83 -0.59 11.97
N TYR A 293 -11.60 0.20 10.93
CA TYR A 293 -10.68 1.35 10.90
C TYR A 293 -10.91 2.20 9.64
N GLN A 294 -10.30 3.39 9.59
CA GLN A 294 -10.31 4.26 8.42
C GLN A 294 -8.89 4.69 8.06
N LEU A 295 -8.61 4.81 6.76
CA LEU A 295 -7.42 5.43 6.23
C LEU A 295 -7.75 6.85 5.79
N ASP A 296 -7.14 7.82 6.46
CA ASP A 296 -7.48 9.24 6.33
C ASP A 296 -6.21 10.10 6.57
N PRO A 297 -5.75 10.87 5.56
CA PRO A 297 -6.13 10.76 4.17
C PRO A 297 -5.55 9.47 3.52
N VAL A 298 -6.18 9.01 2.45
CA VAL A 298 -5.59 8.07 1.50
C VAL A 298 -4.58 8.83 0.65
N PRO A 299 -3.30 8.44 0.64
CA PRO A 299 -2.31 9.09 -0.19
C PRO A 299 -2.50 8.71 -1.66
N PRO A 300 -1.96 9.51 -2.59
CA PRO A 300 -1.86 9.07 -3.97
C PRO A 300 -0.95 7.84 -4.08
N ILE A 301 -1.19 6.98 -5.08
CA ILE A 301 -0.26 5.91 -5.41
C ILE A 301 1.13 6.49 -5.74
N ALA A 302 2.19 5.73 -5.45
CA ALA A 302 3.55 6.05 -5.93
C ALA A 302 3.76 5.53 -7.35
N GLY A 303 2.94 6.03 -8.26
CA GLY A 303 2.85 5.63 -9.64
C GLY A 303 1.91 6.57 -10.39
N THR A 304 1.60 6.21 -11.62
CA THR A 304 0.60 6.87 -12.45
C THR A 304 -0.34 5.81 -13.01
N TYR A 305 -1.59 6.18 -13.20
CA TYR A 305 -2.59 5.43 -13.94
C TYR A 305 -3.63 6.44 -14.44
N ASP A 306 -4.40 6.06 -15.46
CA ASP A 306 -5.53 6.84 -15.95
C ASP A 306 -6.78 6.47 -15.15
N PRO A 307 -7.32 7.36 -14.30
CA PRO A 307 -8.54 7.07 -13.53
C PRO A 307 -9.80 6.96 -14.40
N ASP A 308 -9.75 7.47 -15.64
CA ASP A 308 -10.86 7.41 -16.60
C ASP A 308 -10.76 6.17 -17.52
N GLU A 309 -9.77 5.30 -17.30
CA GLU A 309 -9.61 4.04 -18.04
C GLU A 309 -10.81 3.11 -17.81
N GLN A 310 -11.40 2.60 -18.89
CA GLN A 310 -12.38 1.53 -18.82
C GLN A 310 -11.65 0.19 -18.79
N ALA A 311 -11.63 -0.42 -17.60
CA ALA A 311 -11.01 -1.72 -17.39
C ALA A 311 -12.05 -2.83 -17.59
N GLU A 312 -11.75 -3.82 -18.43
CA GLU A 312 -12.62 -4.99 -18.60
C GLU A 312 -11.96 -6.22 -17.96
N PHE A 313 -12.80 -7.12 -17.44
CA PHE A 313 -12.34 -8.41 -16.91
C PHE A 313 -13.33 -9.50 -17.27
N ASP A 314 -12.87 -10.49 -18.03
CA ASP A 314 -13.66 -11.64 -18.46
C ASP A 314 -13.72 -12.72 -17.37
N ILE A 315 -14.90 -12.88 -16.78
CA ILE A 315 -15.17 -13.89 -15.75
C ILE A 315 -15.25 -15.30 -16.35
N SER A 316 -15.63 -15.41 -17.62
CA SER A 316 -15.86 -16.67 -18.34
C SER A 316 -14.63 -17.28 -18.98
N GLY A 317 -13.57 -16.47 -19.10
CA GLY A 317 -12.28 -16.84 -19.65
C GLY A 317 -11.52 -17.85 -18.82
#